data_AF-A0A268TN46-F1
#
_entry.id   AF-A0A268TN46-F1
#
_cell.length_a   1.000
_cell.length_b   1.000
_cell.length_c   1.000
_cell.angle_alpha   90.00
_cell.angle_beta   90.00
_cell.angle_gamma   90.00
#
_symmetry.space_group_name_H-M   'P 1'
#
loop_
_entity.id
_entity.type
_entity.pdbx_description
1 polymer ?
#
loop_
_entity_poly.entity_id
_entity_poly.type
_entity_poly.pdbx_seq_one_letter_code
_entity_poly.pdbx_strand_id
1 'polypeptide(L)' 'MRWICFITALLILLEGCGYPVYEKVYIPTHCEIPLRERPQKSEDLVENIKNLLGYVELLESDLRFCVGGLRP' A
#
# COMPACT_ATOMS: atom_id res chain seq x y z
N MET A 1 41.74 -36.42 11.34
CA MET A 1 40.82 -36.90 10.27
C MET A 1 39.41 -37.18 10.80
N ARG A 2 39.22 -38.01 11.83
CA ARG A 2 37.88 -38.38 12.35
C ARG A 2 36.99 -37.19 12.77
N TRP A 3 37.56 -36.18 13.43
CA TRP A 3 36.85 -34.97 13.86
C TRP A 3 36.44 -34.05 12.72
N ILE A 4 37.19 -34.03 11.62
CA ILE A 4 36.91 -33.20 10.45
C ILE A 4 35.61 -33.67 9.78
N CYS A 5 35.41 -35.00 9.69
CA CYS A 5 34.17 -35.58 9.16
C CYS A 5 32.94 -35.26 10.01
N PHE A 6 33.08 -35.20 11.34
CA PHE A 6 31.98 -34.82 12.23
C PHE A 6 31.62 -33.34 12.06
N ILE A 7 32.61 -32.47 11.94
CA ILE A 7 32.39 -31.03 11.75
C ILE A 7 31.75 -30.75 10.39
N THR A 8 32.20 -31.40 9.32
CA THR A 8 31.59 -31.23 7.99
C THR A 8 30.17 -31.78 7.92
N ALA A 9 29.87 -32.91 8.56
CA ALA A 9 28.51 -33.44 8.64
C ALA A 9 27.57 -32.50 9.42
N LEU A 10 28.05 -31.88 10.50
CA LEU A 10 27.28 -30.92 11.29
C LEU A 10 26.98 -29.65 10.49
N LEU A 11 27.93 -29.15 9.70
CA LEU A 11 27.76 -27.96 8.86
C LEU A 11 26.70 -28.16 7.76
N ILE A 12 26.65 -29.35 7.15
CA ILE A 12 25.66 -29.66 6.10
C ILE A 12 24.23 -29.72 6.69
N LEU A 13 24.08 -30.11 7.95
CA LEU A 13 22.79 -30.15 8.64
C LEU A 13 22.26 -28.75 9.01
N LEU A 14 23.14 -27.74 9.03
CA LEU A 14 22.80 -26.34 9.36
C LEU A 14 22.40 -25.51 8.12
N GLU A 15 22.52 -26.08 6.91
CA GLU A 15 22.05 -25.45 5.67
C GLU A 15 20.51 -25.52 5.62
N GLY A 16 19.84 -24.44 6.05
CA GLY A 16 18.39 -24.31 5.95
C GLY A 16 17.97 -24.02 4.52
N CYS A 17 17.24 -24.94 3.88
CA CYS A 17 16.56 -24.67 2.61
C CYS A 17 15.16 -24.10 2.90
N GLY A 18 14.97 -22.79 2.71
CA GLY A 18 13.68 -22.13 2.80
C GLY A 18 13.25 -21.62 1.44
N TYR A 19 12.08 -22.05 0.97
CA TYR A 19 11.47 -21.49 -0.24
C TYR A 19 10.58 -20.29 0.14
N PRO A 20 10.62 -19.18 -0.62
CA PRO A 20 9.71 -18.07 -0.38
C PRO A 20 8.27 -18.55 -0.62
N VAL A 21 7.43 -18.46 0.43
CA VAL A 21 5.99 -18.65 0.31
C VAL A 21 5.40 -17.31 -0.08
N TYR A 22 4.94 -17.20 -1.32
CA TYR A 22 4.22 -16.01 -1.78
C TYR A 22 2.78 -16.09 -1.31
N GLU A 23 2.42 -15.18 -0.41
CA GLU A 23 1.03 -15.00 0.02
C GLU A 23 0.32 -14.03 -0.92
N LYS A 24 -0.93 -14.34 -1.28
CA LYS A 24 -1.76 -13.45 -2.08
C LYS A 24 -2.20 -12.27 -1.21
N VAL A 25 -1.47 -11.17 -1.29
CA VAL A 25 -1.89 -9.90 -0.71
C VAL A 25 -2.84 -9.17 -1.66
N TYR A 26 -3.81 -8.45 -1.12
CA TYR A 26 -4.67 -7.56 -1.91
C TYR A 26 -3.81 -6.42 -2.46
N ILE A 27 -3.55 -6.45 -3.77
CA ILE A 27 -2.86 -5.38 -4.47
C ILE A 27 -3.92 -4.30 -4.76
N PRO A 28 -3.78 -3.07 -4.23
CA PRO A 28 -4.73 -2.02 -4.54
C PRO A 28 -4.74 -1.79 -6.05
N THR A 29 -5.87 -2.09 -6.69
CA THR A 29 -6.07 -1.81 -8.11
C THR A 29 -5.98 -0.30 -8.31
N HIS A 30 -5.28 0.14 -9.34
CA HIS A 30 -5.26 1.56 -9.69
C HIS A 30 -6.68 2.08 -9.88
N CYS A 31 -7.08 3.06 -9.07
CA CYS A 31 -8.34 3.77 -9.28
C CYS A 31 -8.23 4.63 -10.54
N GLU A 32 -9.12 4.41 -11.49
CA GLU A 32 -9.21 5.18 -12.75
C GLU A 32 -9.87 6.56 -12.53
N ILE A 33 -9.52 7.25 -11.44
CA ILE A 33 -10.11 8.54 -11.09
C ILE A 33 -9.05 9.63 -11.29
N PRO A 34 -9.38 10.74 -11.97
CA PRO A 34 -8.44 11.84 -12.15
C PRO A 34 -8.08 12.47 -10.80
N LEU A 35 -6.80 12.81 -10.61
CA LEU A 35 -6.33 13.51 -9.43
C LEU A 35 -6.92 14.92 -9.39
N ARG A 36 -7.63 15.27 -8.32
CA ARG A 36 -8.18 16.62 -8.15
C ARG A 36 -7.10 17.62 -7.77
N GLU A 37 -7.19 18.81 -8.34
CA GLU A 37 -6.35 19.92 -7.95
C GLU A 37 -6.69 20.37 -6.52
N ARG A 38 -5.65 20.56 -5.70
CA ARG A 38 -5.82 21.00 -4.32
C ARG A 38 -6.23 22.48 -4.31
N PRO A 39 -7.23 22.89 -3.52
CA PRO A 39 -7.57 24.30 -3.40
C PRO A 39 -6.37 25.09 -2.87
N GLN A 40 -6.14 26.26 -3.46
CA GLN A 40 -5.15 27.20 -2.95
C GLN A 40 -5.68 27.87 -1.67
N LYS A 41 -4.76 28.20 -0.76
CA LYS A 41 -5.10 28.91 0.47
C LYS A 41 -5.59 30.31 0.12
N SER A 42 -6.83 30.64 0.45
CA SER A 42 -7.34 32.02 0.40
C SER A 42 -6.91 32.81 1.64
N GLU A 43 -6.85 34.14 1.51
CA GLU A 43 -6.59 35.04 2.65
C GLU A 43 -7.78 35.07 3.62
N ASP A 44 -9.01 34.97 3.10
CA ASP A 44 -10.21 34.84 3.93
C ASP A 44 -10.36 33.42 4.48
N LEU A 45 -10.49 33.32 5.80
CA LEU A 45 -10.63 32.07 6.52
C LEU A 45 -11.93 31.34 6.15
N VAL A 46 -13.03 32.08 5.98
CA VAL A 46 -14.34 31.49 5.68
C VAL A 46 -14.32 30.87 4.29
N GLU A 47 -13.80 31.59 3.31
CA GLU A 47 -13.57 31.09 1.96
C GLU A 47 -12.65 29.87 1.94
N ASN A 48 -11.59 29.87 2.76
CA ASN A 48 -10.64 28.76 2.82
C ASN A 48 -11.29 27.48 3.36
N ILE A 49 -12.08 27.61 4.42
CA ILE A 49 -12.84 26.50 5.03
C ILE A 49 -13.87 25.96 4.03
N LYS A 50 -14.59 26.85 3.34
CA LYS A 50 -15.57 26.46 2.32
C LYS A 50 -14.93 25.66 1.18
N ASN A 51 -13.79 26.13 0.66
CA ASN A 51 -13.06 25.45 -0.40
C ASN A 51 -12.50 24.10 0.06
N LEU A 52 -11.99 24.02 1.30
CA LEU A 52 -11.54 22.75 1.88
C LEU A 52 -12.68 21.74 2.03
N LEU A 53 -13.83 22.17 2.54
CA LEU A 53 -15.00 21.30 2.73
C LEU A 53 -15.47 20.71 1.40
N GLY A 54 -15.59 21.55 0.36
CA GLY A 54 -15.96 21.07 -0.98
C GLY A 54 -14.93 20.10 -1.56
N TYR A 55 -13.63 20.35 -1.36
CA TYR A 55 -12.58 19.43 -1.77
C TYR A 55 -12.66 18.07 -1.06
N VAL A 56 -12.97 18.06 0.24
CA VAL A 56 -13.11 16.82 1.03
C VAL A 56 -14.35 16.03 0.60
N GLU A 57 -15.48 16.68 0.36
CA GLU A 57 -16.71 16.01 -0.11
C GLU A 57 -16.48 15.28 -1.45
N LEU A 58 -15.81 15.96 -2.38
CA LEU A 58 -15.41 15.38 -3.65
C LEU A 58 -14.46 14.19 -3.45
N LEU A 59 -13.47 14.33 -2.56
CA LEU A 59 -12.51 13.27 -2.27
C LEU A 59 -13.18 12.04 -1.66
N GLU A 60 -14.13 12.23 -0.73
CA GLU A 60 -14.91 11.12 -0.17
C GLU A 60 -15.72 10.38 -1.24
N SER A 61 -16.31 11.11 -2.21
CA SER A 61 -17.03 10.49 -3.32
C SER A 61 -16.12 9.59 -4.17
N ASP A 62 -14.89 10.04 -4.44
CA ASP A 62 -13.90 9.26 -5.19
C ASP A 62 -13.43 8.02 -4.42
N LEU A 63 -13.17 8.18 -3.12
CA LEU A 63 -12.80 7.05 -2.28
C LEU A 63 -13.91 6.00 -2.20
N ARG A 64 -15.19 6.41 -2.19
CA ARG A 64 -16.32 5.47 -2.23
C ARG A 64 -16.32 4.64 -3.53
N PHE A 65 -16.00 5.25 -4.67
CA PHE A 65 -15.83 4.52 -5.93
C PHE A 65 -14.66 3.51 -5.83
N CYS A 66 -13.52 3.96 -5.30
CA CYS A 66 -12.33 3.13 -5.11
C CYS A 66 -12.55 1.92 -4.19
N VAL A 67 -13.26 2.10 -3.09
CA VAL A 67 -13.44 1.08 -2.04
C VAL A 67 -14.57 0.12 -2.40
N GLY A 68 -15.57 0.56 -3.17
CA GLY A 68 -16.78 -0.20 -3.48
C GLY A 68 -16.69 -1.17 -4.65
N GLY A 69 -15.66 -1.09 -5.51
CA GLY A 69 -15.49 -2.02 -6.64
C GLY A 69 -16.65 -2.09 -7.65
N LEU A 70 -17.61 -1.16 -7.58
CA LEU A 70 -18.69 -1.04 -8.55
C LEU A 70 -18.14 -0.41 -9.83
N ARG A 71 -17.53 -1.27 -10.65
CA ARG A 71 -17.33 -1.03 -12.06
C ARG A 71 -18.72 -0.78 -12.70
N PRO A 72 -18.94 0.33 -13.42
CA PRO A 72 -20.19 0.53 -14.16
C PRO A 72 -20.40 -0.57 -15.21
#